data_AF-A0A378MVF1-F1
#
_entry.id   AF-A0A378MVF1-F1
#
_cell.length_a   1.000
_cell.length_b   1.000
_cell.length_c   1.000
_cell.angle_alpha   90.00
_cell.angle_beta   90.00
_cell.angle_gamma   90.00
#
_symmetry.space_group_name_H-M   'P 1'
#
loop_
_entity.id
_entity.type
_entity.pdbx_description
1 polymer ?
#
loop_
_entity_poly.entity_id
_entity_poly.type
_entity_poly.pdbx_seq_one_letter_code
_entity_poly.pdbx_strand_id
1 'polypeptide(L)'
;MQLAVALFENRENEAAEAQFYKLQANKLPQEIANAVNSYLEAIGKQDQWSFQGGLTYLNNPNINNAPNAGTTYGNWTAPKKESAQGVGFHFEADKKWSWAMVSSTSFV
;
A
#
# COMPACT_ATOMS: atom_id res chain seq x y z
N MET A 1 27.60 -4.23 -4.82
CA MET A 1 26.87 -3.09 -5.41
C MET A 1 25.85 -3.54 -6.45
N GLN A 2 26.23 -4.32 -7.46
CA GLN A 2 25.33 -4.75 -8.56
C GLN A 2 24.01 -5.37 -8.07
N LEU A 3 24.05 -6.26 -7.07
CA LEU A 3 22.84 -6.84 -6.47
C LEU A 3 21.88 -5.78 -5.89
N ALA A 4 22.40 -4.79 -5.16
CA ALA A 4 21.58 -3.73 -4.56
C ALA A 4 20.90 -2.86 -5.62
N VAL A 5 21.61 -2.57 -6.71
CA VAL A 5 21.08 -1.81 -7.85
C VAL A 5 19.98 -2.62 -8.57
N ALA A 6 20.20 -3.91 -8.82
CA ALA A 6 19.19 -4.76 -9.45
C ALA A 6 17.90 -4.87 -8.61
N LEU A 7 18.04 -5.00 -7.28
CA LEU A 7 16.89 -5.01 -6.35
C LEU A 7 16.13 -3.67 -6.39
N PHE A 8 16.85 -2.54 -6.42
CA PHE A 8 16.23 -1.21 -6.55
C PHE A 8 15.49 -1.05 -7.87
N GLU A 9 16.07 -1.49 -8.98
CA GLU A 9 15.42 -1.46 -10.31
C GLU A 9 14.15 -2.33 -10.35
N ASN A 10 14.12 -3.43 -9.61
CA ASN A 10 12.94 -4.29 -9.45
C ASN A 10 11.89 -3.74 -8.46
N ARG A 11 12.11 -2.55 -7.87
CA ARG A 11 11.31 -1.99 -6.77
C ARG A 11 11.27 -2.84 -5.51
N GLU A 12 12.26 -3.71 -5.31
CA GLU A 12 12.48 -4.45 -4.07
C GLU A 12 13.24 -3.56 -3.07
N ASN A 13 12.68 -2.38 -2.77
CA ASN A 13 13.35 -1.28 -2.09
C ASN A 13 13.85 -1.65 -0.68
N GLU A 14 13.08 -2.43 0.09
CA GLU A 14 13.48 -2.91 1.41
C GLU A 14 14.72 -3.83 1.33
N ALA A 15 14.74 -4.75 0.35
CA ALA A 15 15.88 -5.63 0.12
C ALA A 15 17.09 -4.84 -0.41
N ALA A 16 16.86 -3.87 -1.30
CA ALA A 16 17.89 -2.98 -1.82
C ALA A 16 18.54 -2.14 -0.70
N GLU A 17 17.72 -1.53 0.16
CA GLU A 17 18.14 -0.73 1.32
C GLU A 17 19.04 -1.55 2.26
N ALA A 18 18.63 -2.78 2.59
CA ALA A 18 19.43 -3.68 3.42
C ALA A 18 20.81 -3.98 2.79
N GLN A 19 20.88 -4.13 1.46
CA GLN A 19 22.16 -4.36 0.76
C GLN A 19 23.02 -3.09 0.71
N PHE A 20 22.41 -1.91 0.53
CA PHE A 20 23.12 -0.63 0.55
C PHE A 20 23.72 -0.32 1.92
N TYR A 21 23.01 -0.58 3.02
CA TYR A 21 23.57 -0.45 4.37
C TYR A 21 24.73 -1.42 4.63
N LYS A 22 24.65 -2.67 4.15
CA LYS A 22 25.78 -3.62 4.21
C LYS A 22 26.99 -3.11 3.43
N LEU A 23 26.79 -2.45 2.29
CA LEU A 23 27.88 -1.85 1.52
C LEU A 23 28.52 -0.69 2.30
N GLN A 24 27.73 0.17 2.94
CA GLN A 24 28.21 1.27 3.79
C GLN A 24 29.05 0.80 4.99
N ALA A 25 28.73 -0.36 5.57
CA ALA A 25 29.49 -0.95 6.68
C ALA A 25 30.92 -1.38 6.29
N ASN A 26 31.19 -1.54 5.00
CA ASN A 26 32.54 -1.77 4.49
C ASN A 26 33.21 -0.42 4.18
N LYS A 27 34.52 -0.26 4.44
CA LYS A 27 35.25 0.95 4.04
C LYS A 27 35.28 1.06 2.51
N LEU A 28 34.34 1.82 1.95
CA LEU A 28 34.22 2.07 0.52
C LEU A 28 35.06 3.29 0.09
N PRO A 29 35.57 3.31 -1.15
CA PRO A 29 36.05 4.54 -1.77
C PRO A 29 34.97 5.62 -1.77
N GLN A 30 35.36 6.89 -1.60
CA GLN A 30 34.45 8.02 -1.43
C GLN A 30 33.39 8.13 -2.54
N GLU A 31 33.78 7.86 -3.78
CA GLU A 31 32.89 7.88 -4.94
C GLU A 31 31.75 6.86 -4.83
N ILE A 32 32.07 5.65 -4.36
CA ILE A 32 31.09 4.57 -4.17
C ILE A 32 30.19 4.87 -2.97
N ALA A 33 30.74 5.45 -1.90
CA ALA A 33 29.96 5.87 -0.73
C ALA A 33 28.92 6.94 -1.10
N ASN A 34 29.29 7.92 -1.93
CA ASN A 34 28.37 8.94 -2.43
C ASN A 34 27.23 8.32 -3.26
N ALA A 35 27.55 7.40 -4.17
CA ALA A 35 26.54 6.70 -4.97
C ALA A 35 25.56 5.91 -4.09
N VAL A 36 26.06 5.15 -3.10
CA VAL A 36 25.24 4.41 -2.14
C VAL A 36 24.30 5.33 -1.37
N ASN A 37 24.79 6.49 -0.90
CA ASN A 37 23.96 7.48 -0.20
C ASN A 37 22.84 8.03 -1.09
N SER A 38 23.14 8.33 -2.36
CA SER A 38 22.11 8.78 -3.32
C SER A 38 21.01 7.74 -3.55
N TYR A 39 21.36 6.44 -3.60
CA TYR A 39 20.35 5.37 -3.70
C TYR A 39 19.51 5.23 -2.44
N LEU A 40 20.12 5.30 -1.25
CA LEU A 40 19.40 5.27 0.03
C LEU A 40 18.44 6.46 0.17
N GLU A 41 18.84 7.66 -0.24
CA GLU A 41 17.95 8.82 -0.27
C GLU A 41 16.79 8.64 -1.26
N ALA A 42 17.05 8.04 -2.43
CA ALA A 42 16.02 7.77 -3.42
C ALA A 42 14.99 6.77 -2.90
N ILE A 43 15.44 5.66 -2.29
CA ILE A 43 14.58 4.68 -1.63
C ILE A 43 13.76 5.35 -0.52
N GLY A 44 14.42 6.11 0.35
CA GLY A 44 13.77 6.82 1.44
C GLY A 44 12.71 7.82 0.99
N LYS A 45 12.79 8.38 -0.23
CA LYS A 45 11.75 9.24 -0.82
C LYS A 45 10.62 8.45 -1.50
N GLN A 46 10.94 7.31 -2.10
CA GLN A 46 9.99 6.49 -2.86
C GLN A 46 9.09 5.61 -1.98
N ASP A 47 9.62 5.06 -0.88
CA ASP A 47 8.90 4.12 0.00
C ASP A 47 7.96 4.80 1.02
N GLN A 48 7.71 6.10 0.87
CA GLN A 48 6.90 6.81 1.85
C GLN A 48 5.41 6.74 1.58
N TRP A 49 4.96 6.43 0.36
CA TRP A 49 3.53 6.46 0.02
C TRP A 49 3.07 5.17 -0.65
N SER A 50 2.05 4.53 -0.08
CA SER A 50 1.30 3.44 -0.72
C SER A 50 -0.11 3.92 -1.03
N PHE A 51 -0.60 3.59 -2.23
CA PHE A 51 -1.95 3.93 -2.67
C PHE A 51 -2.68 2.67 -3.09
N GLN A 52 -3.88 2.47 -2.56
CA GLN A 52 -4.73 1.33 -2.83
C GLN A 52 -6.14 1.84 -3.12
N GLY A 53 -6.86 1.17 -4.03
CA GLY A 53 -8.21 1.56 -4.34
C GLY A 53 -8.91 0.54 -5.21
N GLY A 54 -10.23 0.65 -5.29
CA GLY A 54 -11.03 -0.33 -5.99
C GLY A 54 -12.43 0.18 -6.31
N LEU A 55 -13.01 -0.45 -7.33
CA LEU A 55 -14.39 -0.26 -7.74
C LEU A 55 -15.10 -1.61 -7.62
N THR A 56 -16.35 -1.60 -7.16
CA THR A 56 -17.17 -2.82 -7.06
C THR A 56 -18.56 -2.53 -7.57
N TYR A 57 -19.08 -3.41 -8.43
CA TYR A 57 -20.48 -3.39 -8.83
C TYR A 57 -21.32 -4.10 -7.77
N LEU A 58 -22.40 -3.44 -7.34
CA LEU A 58 -23.33 -3.94 -6.33
C LEU A 58 -24.65 -4.26 -7.03
N ASN A 59 -25.14 -5.48 -6.85
CA ASN A 59 -26.46 -5.88 -7.31
C ASN A 59 -27.16 -6.67 -6.20
N ASN A 60 -28.23 -6.11 -5.65
CA ASN A 60 -29.07 -6.77 -4.67
C ASN A 60 -30.51 -6.85 -5.19
N PRO A 61 -31.02 -8.04 -5.56
CA PRO A 61 -32.37 -8.19 -6.09
C PRO A 61 -33.48 -8.07 -5.02
N ASN A 62 -33.14 -8.04 -3.73
CA ASN A 62 -34.09 -7.98 -2.62
C ASN A 62 -33.56 -7.12 -1.45
N ILE A 63 -33.33 -5.83 -1.69
CA ILE A 63 -32.69 -4.91 -0.73
C ILE A 63 -33.54 -4.70 0.53
N ASN A 64 -34.87 -4.80 0.41
CA ASN A 64 -35.82 -4.67 1.50
C ASN A 64 -36.06 -6.01 2.25
N ASN A 65 -35.35 -7.09 1.88
CA ASN A 65 -35.51 -8.43 2.45
C ASN A 65 -36.97 -8.91 2.45
N ALA A 66 -37.75 -8.56 1.42
CA ALA A 66 -39.15 -8.93 1.37
C ALA A 66 -39.33 -10.46 1.26
N PRO A 67 -40.37 -11.03 1.90
CA PRO A 67 -40.74 -12.43 1.77
C PRO A 67 -41.04 -12.85 0.32
N ASN A 68 -41.23 -14.15 0.10
CA ASN A 68 -41.67 -14.64 -1.20
C ASN A 68 -43.03 -14.03 -1.58
N ALA A 69 -43.21 -13.77 -2.88
CA ALA A 69 -44.43 -13.17 -3.39
C ALA A 69 -45.65 -14.01 -3.01
N GLY A 70 -46.71 -13.34 -2.53
CA GLY A 70 -47.93 -14.01 -2.07
C GLY A 70 -47.89 -14.49 -0.62
N THR A 71 -46.83 -14.21 0.15
CA THR A 71 -46.82 -14.49 1.60
C THR A 71 -47.82 -13.58 2.31
N THR A 72 -48.74 -14.18 3.07
CA THR A 72 -49.74 -13.48 3.89
C THR A 72 -49.77 -14.02 5.31
N TYR A 73 -50.14 -13.17 6.27
CA TYR A 73 -50.35 -13.56 7.67
C TYR A 73 -51.53 -12.78 8.25
N GLY A 74 -52.68 -13.45 8.42
CA GLY A 74 -53.94 -12.79 8.76
C GLY A 74 -54.31 -11.74 7.70
N ASN A 75 -54.56 -10.50 8.13
CA ASN A 75 -54.87 -9.37 7.24
C ASN A 75 -53.63 -8.67 6.67
N TRP A 76 -52.42 -9.12 7.01
CA TRP A 76 -51.19 -8.53 6.50
C TRP A 76 -50.70 -9.27 5.24
N THR A 77 -50.24 -8.51 4.24
CA THR A 77 -49.67 -9.02 2.99
C THR A 77 -48.24 -8.52 2.83
N ALA A 78 -47.33 -9.42 2.43
CA ALA A 78 -45.93 -9.08 2.25
C ALA A 78 -45.73 -8.03 1.13
N PRO A 79 -44.82 -7.06 1.34
CA PRO A 79 -44.44 -6.11 0.30
C PRO A 79 -43.72 -6.82 -0.86
N LYS A 80 -43.69 -6.17 -2.04
CA LYS A 80 -42.94 -6.68 -3.19
C LYS A 80 -41.44 -6.54 -2.94
N LYS A 81 -40.65 -7.46 -3.50
CA LYS A 81 -39.19 -7.38 -3.49
C LYS A 81 -38.74 -6.15 -4.26
N GLU A 82 -37.76 -5.45 -3.70
CA GLU A 82 -37.15 -4.28 -4.33
C GLU A 82 -35.70 -4.60 -4.70
N SER A 83 -35.33 -4.29 -5.93
CA SER A 83 -33.96 -4.50 -6.43
C SER A 83 -33.20 -3.19 -6.47
N ALA A 84 -31.92 -3.24 -6.11
CA ALA A 84 -31.02 -2.10 -6.13
C ALA A 84 -29.71 -2.47 -6.83
N GLN A 85 -29.21 -1.54 -7.63
CA GLN A 85 -27.88 -1.62 -8.24
C GLN A 85 -27.07 -0.40 -7.83
N GLY A 86 -25.77 -0.57 -7.70
CA GLY A 86 -24.88 0.51 -7.29
C GLY A 86 -23.44 0.25 -7.66
N VAL A 87 -22.60 1.26 -7.43
CA VAL A 87 -21.15 1.17 -7.57
C VAL A 87 -20.55 1.63 -6.26
N GLY A 88 -19.74 0.77 -5.65
CA GLY A 88 -18.88 1.12 -4.52
C GLY A 88 -17.51 1.54 -5.01
N PHE A 89 -16.91 2.52 -4.34
CA PHE A 89 -15.52 2.91 -4.53
C PHE A 89 -14.82 2.99 -3.16
N HIS A 90 -13.54 2.64 -3.12
CA HIS A 90 -12.70 2.90 -1.97
C HIS A 90 -11.32 3.38 -2.43
N PHE A 91 -10.70 4.17 -1.56
CA PHE A 91 -9.35 4.69 -1.75
C PHE A 91 -8.65 4.76 -0.40
N GLU A 92 -7.41 4.31 -0.37
CA GLU A 92 -6.55 4.22 0.79
C GLU A 92 -5.17 4.76 0.42
N ALA A 93 -4.62 5.58 1.31
CA ALA A 93 -3.31 6.20 1.15
C ALA A 93 -2.54 6.09 2.47
N ASP A 94 -1.48 5.31 2.47
CA ASP A 94 -0.64 5.08 3.64
C ASP A 94 0.66 5.84 3.51
N LYS A 95 1.10 6.47 4.61
CA LYS A 95 2.41 7.10 4.69
C LYS A 95 3.34 6.41 5.69
N LYS A 96 4.44 5.84 5.20
CA LYS A 96 5.51 5.28 6.06
C LYS A 96 6.50 6.39 6.41
N TRP A 97 6.68 6.63 7.71
CA TRP A 97 7.65 7.61 8.21
C TRP A 97 8.92 6.91 8.70
N SER A 98 9.94 6.90 7.86
CA SER A 98 11.30 6.51 8.26
C SER A 98 11.99 7.74 8.85
N TRP A 99 11.96 7.88 10.17
CA TRP A 99 12.83 8.84 10.85
C TRP A 99 14.25 8.30 10.76
N ALA A 100 15.07 8.91 9.89
CA ALA A 100 16.49 8.65 9.88
C ALA A 100 17.07 9.11 11.23
N MET A 101 17.36 8.17 12.14
CA MET A 101 18.36 8.44 13.18
C MET A 101 19.71 8.57 12.48
N VAL A 102 19.98 9.76 11.93
CA VAL A 102 21.35 10.20 11.75
C VAL A 102 21.86 10.49 13.16
N SER A 103 22.40 9.47 13.83
CA SER A 103 23.30 9.72 14.94
C SER A 103 24.54 10.38 14.34
N SER A 104 24.53 11.71 14.33
CA SER A 104 25.74 12.52 14.15
C SER A 104 26.64 12.28 15.36
N THR A 105 27.31 11.13 15.40
CA THR A 105 28.43 10.90 16.30
C THR A 105 29.63 11.56 15.65
N SER A 106 29.76 12.87 15.85
CA SER A 106 31.00 13.59 15.63
C SER A 106 32.02 13.00 16.61
N PHE A 107 32.93 12.17 16.10
CA PHE A 107 34.18 11.90 16.80
C PHE A 107 35.23 12.92 16.38
N VAL A 108 35.94 13.40 17.40
CA VAL A 108 37.10 14.31 17.44
C VAL A 108 36.76 15.80 17.53
#